data_AF-A0A2S2FBW1-F1
#
_entry.id   AF-A0A2S2FBW1-F1
#
_cell.length_a   1.000
_cell.length_b   1.000
_cell.length_c   1.000
_cell.angle_alpha   90.00
_cell.angle_beta   90.00
_cell.angle_gamma   90.00
#
_symmetry.space_group_name_H-M   'P 1'
#
loop_
_entity.id
_entity.type
_entity.pdbx_description
1 polymer ?
#
loop_
_entity_poly.entity_id
_entity_poly.type
_entity_poly.pdbx_seq_one_letter_code
_entity_poly.pdbx_strand_id
1 'polypeptide(L)'
;MSKLVKAVLPVAMLLSTSFAYADANNFKRWAVSAGWLHVMPQGKANSTQINTAVTEGGNYAVGSLKGKDFLSANNLEEIRNKTYVSKLAVDRIQKGTDKDPEFIVPSLYTNGAFADVYGISNWSNNAGLEADDVDTLGLTLSYFVNDKVSVELIGGIPPKVDIQGKGQIVASAHSIANSTAALPSNINGLDITKDILITDLGAHGKVAEVTAWTPALTAKYHFGQSGVNKFRPFVGGGIVYGHFNKLKLDSGVDQDLVNAGHMVQNVLDGQAGVALQNTGSSSANPVVNVDTDDAFAPVVTAGFSYDVTDRWFTTASVTYMPNFNNTATITVTDQNTGKELIHAKTKVDLDPLITYVGVGYRF
;
A
#
# COMPACT_ATOMS: atom_id res chain seq x y z
N MET A 1 -21.13 11.04 3.82
CA MET A 1 -21.18 10.92 5.30
C MET A 1 -21.72 9.54 5.65
N SER A 2 -20.85 8.64 6.12
CA SER A 2 -21.21 7.23 6.35
C SER A 2 -22.17 7.09 7.52
N LYS A 3 -23.09 6.12 7.42
CA LYS A 3 -24.17 5.83 8.39
C LYS A 3 -23.65 5.60 9.83
N LEU A 4 -22.36 5.30 10.01
CA LEU A 4 -21.69 5.11 11.31
C LEU A 4 -21.61 6.40 12.16
N VAL A 5 -21.35 7.56 11.55
CA VAL A 5 -21.23 8.83 12.31
C VAL A 5 -22.58 9.26 12.90
N LYS A 6 -23.70 8.84 12.30
CA LYS A 6 -25.05 9.08 12.84
C LYS A 6 -25.42 8.16 14.00
N ALA A 7 -24.64 7.12 14.29
CA ALA A 7 -24.92 6.18 15.39
C ALA A 7 -24.19 6.54 16.69
N VAL A 8 -22.97 7.09 16.61
CA VAL A 8 -22.12 7.32 17.80
C VAL A 8 -22.70 8.39 18.73
N LEU A 9 -23.23 9.48 18.18
CA LEU A 9 -23.81 10.58 18.97
C LEU A 9 -25.13 10.22 19.69
N PRO A 10 -26.11 9.55 19.05
CA PRO A 10 -27.31 9.11 19.75
C PRO A 10 -27.06 7.92 20.70
N VAL A 11 -26.06 7.07 20.47
CA VAL A 11 -25.67 6.02 21.45
C VAL A 11 -25.12 6.66 22.73
N ALA A 12 -24.27 7.69 22.64
CA ALA A 12 -23.79 8.42 23.82
C ALA A 12 -24.92 9.10 24.61
N MET A 13 -25.98 9.60 23.93
CA MET A 13 -27.15 10.20 24.60
C MET A 13 -28.16 9.17 25.12
N LEU A 14 -28.43 8.05 24.42
CA LEU A 14 -29.30 6.96 24.89
C LEU A 14 -28.72 6.16 26.06
N LEU A 15 -27.39 6.15 26.19
CA LEU A 15 -26.72 5.55 27.34
C LEU A 15 -26.97 6.36 28.63
N SER A 16 -27.13 7.69 28.55
CA SER A 16 -27.39 8.53 29.73
C SER A 16 -28.72 8.21 30.45
N THR A 17 -29.74 7.73 29.72
CA THR A 17 -31.05 7.40 30.31
C THR A 17 -31.14 5.98 30.86
N SER A 18 -30.21 5.11 30.49
CA SER A 18 -30.23 3.66 30.85
C SER A 18 -29.34 3.31 32.06
N PHE A 19 -28.45 4.22 32.48
CA PHE A 19 -27.53 4.01 33.60
C PHE A 19 -28.10 4.44 34.97
N ALA A 20 -29.35 4.91 35.04
CA ALA A 20 -30.02 5.23 36.30
C ALA A 20 -30.45 3.98 37.12
N TYR A 21 -30.21 2.76 36.62
CA TYR A 21 -30.42 1.51 37.35
C TYR A 21 -29.08 0.91 37.82
N ALA A 22 -28.35 1.66 38.66
CA ALA A 22 -27.32 1.10 39.53
C ALA A 22 -27.97 0.85 40.90
N ASP A 23 -28.44 -0.37 41.10
CA ASP A 23 -29.03 -0.81 42.36
C ASP A 23 -27.98 -0.78 43.47
N ALA A 24 -28.30 -0.20 44.63
CA ALA A 24 -27.35 0.16 45.70
C ALA A 24 -26.56 -1.04 46.30
N ASN A 25 -26.93 -2.27 45.94
CA ASN A 25 -26.31 -3.50 46.40
C ASN A 25 -25.49 -4.25 45.34
N ASN A 26 -25.42 -3.75 44.09
CA ASN A 26 -24.72 -4.45 42.99
C ASN A 26 -23.57 -3.59 42.46
N PHE A 27 -22.34 -4.13 42.53
CA PHE A 27 -21.08 -3.47 42.15
C PHE A 27 -20.98 -3.04 40.66
N LYS A 28 -22.00 -3.31 39.85
CA LYS A 28 -22.02 -3.05 38.42
C LYS A 28 -22.03 -1.54 38.16
N ARG A 29 -20.95 -1.02 37.56
CA ARG A 29 -20.79 0.41 37.29
C ARG A 29 -20.27 0.66 35.88
N TRP A 30 -20.63 1.82 35.35
CA TRP A 30 -20.14 2.30 34.07
C TRP A 30 -19.10 3.39 34.29
N ALA A 31 -18.11 3.42 33.42
CA ALA A 31 -17.14 4.50 33.37
C ALA A 31 -16.92 4.90 31.92
N VAL A 32 -16.70 6.18 31.70
CA VAL A 32 -16.29 6.72 30.41
C VAL A 32 -14.98 7.46 30.60
N SER A 33 -14.10 7.43 29.61
CA SER A 33 -12.92 8.29 29.59
C SER A 33 -12.68 8.86 28.20
N ALA A 34 -12.08 10.05 28.17
CA ALA A 34 -11.62 10.70 26.95
C ALA A 34 -10.17 11.15 27.16
N GLY A 35 -9.36 10.99 26.13
CA GLY A 35 -7.94 11.24 26.25
C GLY A 35 -7.19 11.24 24.93
N TRP A 36 -5.89 11.47 25.02
CA TRP A 36 -4.98 11.45 23.90
C TRP A 36 -4.47 10.04 23.65
N LEU A 37 -4.52 9.60 22.39
CA LEU A 37 -3.91 8.38 21.90
C LEU A 37 -2.74 8.75 21.00
N HIS A 38 -1.56 8.25 21.32
CA HIS A 38 -0.39 8.30 20.44
C HIS A 38 -0.09 6.88 19.96
N VAL A 39 -0.20 6.66 18.65
CA VAL A 39 -0.07 5.37 17.97
C VAL A 39 1.28 5.35 17.27
N MET A 40 2.12 4.36 17.62
CA MET A 40 3.43 4.15 17.02
C MET A 40 3.46 2.79 16.32
N PRO A 41 3.23 2.73 15.00
CA PRO A 41 3.43 1.52 14.21
C PRO A 41 4.87 0.99 14.37
N GLN A 42 5.03 -0.32 14.49
CA GLN A 42 6.34 -0.97 14.63
C GLN A 42 6.69 -1.89 13.44
N GLY A 43 5.73 -2.08 12.52
CA GLY A 43 5.93 -2.86 11.32
C GLY A 43 6.89 -2.21 10.33
N LYS A 44 7.42 -3.03 9.43
CA LYS A 44 8.41 -2.62 8.42
C LYS A 44 7.89 -2.89 7.02
N ALA A 45 8.48 -2.21 6.05
CA ALA A 45 8.16 -2.42 4.65
C ALA A 45 8.34 -3.90 4.24
N ASN A 46 7.31 -4.47 3.64
CA ASN A 46 7.35 -5.80 3.02
C ASN A 46 7.55 -5.68 1.50
N SER A 47 7.94 -6.79 0.86
CA SER A 47 8.02 -6.86 -0.59
C SER A 47 6.66 -6.66 -1.25
N THR A 48 6.64 -5.96 -2.37
CA THR A 48 5.47 -5.83 -3.23
C THR A 48 5.53 -6.87 -4.34
N GLN A 49 4.44 -7.61 -4.53
CA GLN A 49 4.22 -8.52 -5.65
C GLN A 49 3.50 -7.75 -6.75
N ILE A 50 3.96 -7.84 -8.00
CA ILE A 50 3.38 -7.13 -9.13
C ILE A 50 3.08 -8.12 -10.25
N ASN A 51 1.87 -8.03 -10.79
CA ASN A 51 1.42 -8.72 -11.98
C ASN A 51 1.01 -7.69 -13.03
N THR A 52 1.20 -8.00 -14.31
CA THR A 52 0.70 -7.16 -15.41
C THR A 52 -0.13 -7.98 -16.39
N ALA A 53 -0.81 -7.28 -17.29
CA ALA A 53 -1.52 -7.90 -18.40
C ALA A 53 -0.60 -8.48 -19.50
N VAL A 54 0.72 -8.27 -19.42
CA VAL A 54 1.67 -8.86 -20.36
C VAL A 54 1.81 -10.34 -20.06
N THR A 55 1.58 -11.18 -21.07
CA THR A 55 1.83 -12.62 -20.98
C THR A 55 3.33 -12.92 -21.04
N GLU A 56 3.83 -13.75 -20.13
CA GLU A 56 5.22 -14.23 -20.11
C GLU A 56 5.55 -14.99 -21.41
N GLY A 57 6.63 -14.58 -22.09
CA GLY A 57 6.98 -15.10 -23.41
C GLY A 57 5.97 -14.75 -24.50
N GLY A 58 5.12 -13.75 -24.27
CA GLY A 58 4.17 -13.27 -25.26
C GLY A 58 4.90 -12.60 -26.43
N ASN A 59 4.39 -12.82 -27.64
CA ASN A 59 4.95 -12.29 -28.88
C ASN A 59 4.20 -11.00 -29.28
N TYR A 60 4.88 -9.86 -29.17
CA TYR A 60 4.30 -8.53 -29.42
C TYR A 60 5.03 -7.82 -30.55
N ALA A 61 4.32 -7.06 -31.38
CA ALA A 61 4.98 -6.24 -32.39
C ALA A 61 5.89 -5.19 -31.73
N VAL A 62 7.02 -4.91 -32.37
CA VAL A 62 8.02 -3.97 -31.83
C VAL A 62 7.56 -2.51 -31.99
N GLY A 63 6.95 -2.18 -33.12
CA GLY A 63 6.57 -0.80 -33.45
C GLY A 63 7.80 0.12 -33.59
N SER A 64 7.72 1.32 -33.02
CA SER A 64 8.83 2.28 -33.02
C SER A 64 9.84 1.95 -31.92
N LEU A 65 11.14 1.94 -32.25
CA LEU A 65 12.22 1.61 -31.34
C LEU A 65 13.32 2.67 -31.43
N LYS A 66 13.80 3.17 -30.29
CA LYS A 66 14.97 4.07 -30.28
C LYS A 66 16.25 3.30 -30.54
N GLY A 67 17.15 3.92 -31.28
CA GLY A 67 18.47 3.36 -31.59
C GLY A 67 19.27 3.04 -30.34
N LYS A 68 19.22 3.88 -29.30
CA LYS A 68 19.89 3.61 -28.01
C LYS A 68 19.41 2.33 -27.33
N ASP A 69 18.10 2.05 -27.38
CA ASP A 69 17.53 0.83 -26.80
C ASP A 69 17.94 -0.39 -27.63
N PHE A 70 17.92 -0.28 -28.96
CA PHE A 70 18.43 -1.34 -29.85
C PHE A 70 19.92 -1.65 -29.61
N LEU A 71 20.74 -0.61 -29.43
CA LEU A 71 22.19 -0.74 -29.23
C LEU A 71 22.56 -1.19 -27.81
N SER A 72 21.62 -1.17 -26.86
CA SER A 72 21.80 -1.76 -25.53
C SER A 72 21.63 -3.28 -25.50
N ALA A 73 21.41 -3.92 -26.65
CA ALA A 73 21.24 -5.36 -26.73
C ALA A 73 22.47 -6.13 -26.19
N ASN A 74 22.21 -7.14 -25.38
CA ASN A 74 23.21 -7.97 -24.68
C ASN A 74 24.12 -8.71 -25.66
N ASN A 75 23.60 -9.08 -26.84
CA ASN A 75 24.30 -9.82 -27.87
C ASN A 75 24.49 -9.00 -29.16
N LEU A 76 24.57 -7.67 -29.05
CA LEU A 76 24.65 -6.77 -30.21
C LEU A 76 25.77 -7.15 -31.20
N GLU A 77 26.96 -7.50 -30.72
CA GLU A 77 28.09 -7.88 -31.58
C GLU A 77 27.89 -9.23 -32.29
N GLU A 78 27.19 -10.17 -31.65
CA GLU A 78 26.80 -11.43 -32.30
C GLU A 78 25.81 -11.15 -33.43
N ILE A 79 24.79 -10.34 -33.17
CA ILE A 79 23.81 -9.93 -34.18
C ILE A 79 24.46 -9.14 -35.31
N ARG A 80 25.35 -8.19 -34.99
CA ARG A 80 26.11 -7.42 -35.98
C ARG A 80 26.88 -8.32 -36.93
N ASN A 81 27.49 -9.40 -36.43
CA ASN A 81 28.33 -10.30 -37.23
C ASN A 81 27.57 -11.47 -37.87
N LYS A 82 26.25 -11.60 -37.61
CA LYS A 82 25.43 -12.72 -38.11
C LYS A 82 25.32 -12.77 -39.63
N THR A 83 25.09 -11.62 -40.26
CA THR A 83 25.03 -11.50 -41.73
C THR A 83 25.59 -10.14 -42.16
N TYR A 84 25.94 -10.00 -43.44
CA TYR A 84 26.32 -8.71 -44.01
C TYR A 84 25.20 -7.66 -43.86
N VAL A 85 23.94 -8.07 -43.98
CA VAL A 85 22.78 -7.20 -43.83
C VAL A 85 22.63 -6.72 -42.39
N SER A 86 22.81 -7.63 -41.41
CA SER A 86 22.78 -7.31 -39.98
C SER A 86 23.87 -6.30 -39.63
N LYS A 87 25.10 -6.50 -40.14
CA LYS A 87 26.21 -5.55 -39.95
C LYS A 87 25.86 -4.16 -40.46
N LEU A 88 25.36 -4.07 -41.69
CA LEU A 88 24.95 -2.79 -42.27
C LEU A 88 23.81 -2.12 -41.48
N ALA A 89 22.85 -2.90 -41.00
CA ALA A 89 21.74 -2.40 -40.18
C ALA A 89 22.25 -1.81 -38.86
N VAL A 90 23.04 -2.58 -38.10
CA VAL A 90 23.61 -2.14 -36.82
C VAL A 90 24.51 -0.92 -37.02
N ASP A 91 25.42 -0.92 -38.00
CA ASP A 91 26.32 0.21 -38.26
C ASP A 91 25.55 1.48 -38.64
N ARG A 92 24.43 1.35 -39.36
CA ARG A 92 23.56 2.48 -39.70
C ARG A 92 22.83 3.02 -38.48
N ILE A 93 22.29 2.13 -37.64
CA ILE A 93 21.60 2.51 -36.40
C ILE A 93 22.58 3.17 -35.42
N GLN A 94 23.80 2.64 -35.29
CA GLN A 94 24.88 3.22 -34.49
C GLN A 94 25.20 4.64 -34.97
N LYS A 95 25.51 4.81 -36.26
CA LYS A 95 25.82 6.13 -36.84
C LYS A 95 24.67 7.14 -36.71
N GLY A 96 23.42 6.67 -36.72
CA GLY A 96 22.24 7.49 -36.49
C GLY A 96 22.16 7.95 -35.03
N THR A 97 22.28 7.00 -34.11
CA THR A 97 22.21 7.24 -32.65
C THR A 97 23.36 8.09 -32.14
N ASP A 98 24.57 7.93 -32.69
CA ASP A 98 25.74 8.77 -32.37
C ASP A 98 25.52 10.25 -32.73
N LYS A 99 24.68 10.52 -33.73
CA LYS A 99 24.34 11.89 -34.16
C LYS A 99 23.13 12.46 -33.44
N ASP A 100 22.17 11.60 -33.10
CA ASP A 100 20.92 11.97 -32.46
C ASP A 100 20.55 10.90 -31.41
N PRO A 101 20.62 11.21 -30.10
CA PRO A 101 20.22 10.30 -29.04
C PRO A 101 18.76 9.84 -29.11
N GLU A 102 17.90 10.57 -29.82
CA GLU A 102 16.50 10.26 -30.01
C GLU A 102 16.23 9.62 -31.38
N PHE A 103 17.29 9.22 -32.10
CA PHE A 103 17.21 8.52 -33.37
C PHE A 103 16.30 7.27 -33.27
N ILE A 104 15.32 7.20 -34.17
CA ILE A 104 14.41 6.06 -34.29
C ILE A 104 14.96 5.08 -35.31
N VAL A 105 14.99 3.79 -34.95
CA VAL A 105 15.37 2.70 -35.86
C VAL A 105 14.47 2.74 -37.10
N PRO A 106 15.03 2.76 -38.32
CA PRO A 106 14.23 2.83 -39.53
C PRO A 106 13.17 1.71 -39.59
N SER A 107 11.94 2.06 -39.97
CA SER A 107 10.80 1.13 -39.99
C SER A 107 11.02 -0.10 -40.87
N LEU A 108 11.95 -0.03 -41.82
CA LEU A 108 12.39 -1.18 -42.62
C LEU A 108 12.93 -2.35 -41.77
N TYR A 109 13.47 -2.06 -40.58
CA TYR A 109 14.01 -3.06 -39.65
C TYR A 109 13.04 -3.44 -38.52
N THR A 110 11.96 -2.68 -38.29
CA THR A 110 10.99 -2.92 -37.21
C THR A 110 9.61 -3.34 -37.70
N ASN A 111 9.24 -3.03 -38.94
CA ASN A 111 7.96 -3.42 -39.51
C ASN A 111 7.93 -4.94 -39.76
N GLY A 112 6.97 -5.63 -39.14
CA GLY A 112 6.91 -7.09 -39.10
C GLY A 112 7.90 -7.74 -38.14
N ALA A 113 8.60 -6.95 -37.31
CA ALA A 113 9.39 -7.47 -36.19
C ALA A 113 8.50 -7.63 -34.95
N PHE A 114 8.73 -8.72 -34.24
CA PHE A 114 8.11 -9.04 -32.97
C PHE A 114 9.18 -9.21 -31.89
N ALA A 115 8.76 -9.10 -30.64
CA ALA A 115 9.57 -9.36 -29.46
C ALA A 115 8.82 -10.37 -28.58
N ASP A 116 9.51 -11.45 -28.21
CA ASP A 116 9.08 -12.35 -27.15
C ASP A 116 9.47 -11.70 -25.82
N VAL A 117 8.50 -11.29 -25.01
CA VAL A 117 8.71 -10.44 -23.82
C VAL A 117 8.59 -11.26 -22.53
N TYR A 118 9.56 -11.08 -21.62
CA TYR A 118 9.74 -11.81 -20.38
C TYR A 118 9.99 -10.87 -19.19
N GLY A 119 9.79 -11.38 -17.97
CA GLY A 119 10.20 -10.72 -16.72
C GLY A 119 9.27 -9.61 -16.21
N ILE A 120 8.24 -9.25 -16.98
CA ILE A 120 7.27 -8.19 -16.62
C ILE A 120 5.83 -8.69 -16.50
N SER A 121 5.59 -10.01 -16.61
CA SER A 121 4.28 -10.59 -16.35
C SER A 121 3.98 -10.70 -14.86
N ASN A 122 4.99 -11.09 -14.07
CA ASN A 122 4.93 -11.27 -12.63
C ASN A 122 6.33 -11.16 -12.01
N TRP A 123 6.51 -10.29 -11.03
CA TRP A 123 7.76 -10.19 -10.27
C TRP A 123 7.53 -9.63 -8.86
N SER A 124 8.60 -9.64 -8.05
CA SER A 124 8.61 -9.06 -6.71
C SER A 124 9.70 -7.99 -6.59
N ASN A 125 9.40 -6.88 -5.92
CA ASN A 125 10.39 -5.89 -5.51
C ASN A 125 10.42 -5.74 -3.99
N ASN A 126 11.62 -5.46 -3.46
CA ASN A 126 11.85 -5.14 -2.04
C ASN A 126 11.48 -3.69 -1.70
N ALA A 127 10.38 -3.20 -2.27
CA ALA A 127 9.81 -1.91 -1.96
C ALA A 127 8.42 -2.11 -1.35
N GLY A 128 8.09 -1.28 -0.37
CA GLY A 128 6.92 -1.47 0.48
C GLY A 128 6.50 -0.22 1.22
N LEU A 129 5.63 -0.41 2.19
CA LEU A 129 4.90 0.65 2.87
C LEU A 129 5.10 0.56 4.39
N GLU A 130 5.34 1.71 5.03
CA GLU A 130 5.42 1.85 6.48
C GLU A 130 4.44 2.92 6.93
N ALA A 131 3.70 2.68 8.01
CA ALA A 131 2.80 3.67 8.59
C ALA A 131 3.57 4.60 9.52
N ASP A 132 3.28 5.89 9.44
CA ASP A 132 3.86 6.90 10.33
C ASP A 132 3.12 6.96 11.68
N ASP A 133 3.78 7.57 12.66
CA ASP A 133 3.18 7.82 13.97
C ASP A 133 1.99 8.77 13.84
N VAL A 134 0.95 8.53 14.65
CA VAL A 134 -0.23 9.39 14.62
C VAL A 134 -0.83 9.61 16.00
N ASP A 135 -1.31 10.83 16.19
CA ASP A 135 -2.06 11.20 17.36
C ASP A 135 -3.56 11.35 17.08
N THR A 136 -4.39 10.93 18.03
CA THR A 136 -5.83 11.13 17.95
C THR A 136 -6.49 11.22 19.32
N LEU A 137 -7.78 11.58 19.33
CA LEU A 137 -8.62 11.53 20.52
C LEU A 137 -9.26 10.14 20.67
N GLY A 138 -8.96 9.50 21.79
CA GLY A 138 -9.54 8.24 22.24
C GLY A 138 -10.73 8.44 23.17
N LEU A 139 -11.69 7.53 23.07
CA LEU A 139 -12.84 7.41 23.95
C LEU A 139 -12.91 5.97 24.44
N THR A 140 -13.09 5.77 25.74
CA THR A 140 -13.32 4.44 26.32
C THR A 140 -14.66 4.39 27.03
N LEU A 141 -15.34 3.24 26.90
CA LEU A 141 -16.53 2.89 27.64
C LEU A 141 -16.25 1.59 28.40
N SER A 142 -16.17 1.68 29.72
CA SER A 142 -15.91 0.56 30.62
C SER A 142 -17.17 0.16 31.38
N TYR A 143 -17.42 -1.13 31.42
CA TYR A 143 -18.40 -1.75 32.32
C TYR A 143 -17.67 -2.64 33.31
N PHE A 144 -17.74 -2.29 34.60
CA PHE A 144 -17.17 -3.10 35.67
C PHE A 144 -18.15 -4.19 36.06
N VAL A 145 -17.75 -5.43 35.81
CA VAL A 145 -18.50 -6.62 36.22
C VAL A 145 -18.38 -6.82 37.73
N ASN A 146 -17.21 -6.51 38.29
CA ASN A 146 -16.93 -6.47 39.72
C ASN A 146 -15.81 -5.45 40.01
N ASP A 147 -15.29 -5.41 41.24
CA ASP A 147 -14.29 -4.42 41.64
C ASP A 147 -12.97 -4.53 40.89
N LYS A 148 -12.64 -5.73 40.43
CA LYS A 148 -11.36 -6.03 39.78
C LYS A 148 -11.50 -6.25 38.29
N VAL A 149 -12.68 -6.52 37.75
CA VAL A 149 -12.83 -6.91 36.35
C VAL A 149 -13.75 -5.95 35.61
N SER A 150 -13.25 -5.41 34.50
CA SER A 150 -14.03 -4.59 33.57
C SER A 150 -13.95 -5.11 32.14
N VAL A 151 -15.01 -4.91 31.38
CA VAL A 151 -15.01 -5.00 29.92
C VAL A 151 -15.00 -3.57 29.38
N GLU A 152 -14.08 -3.27 28.48
CA GLU A 152 -13.88 -1.93 27.92
C GLU A 152 -13.94 -1.96 26.40
N LEU A 153 -14.80 -1.10 25.84
CA LEU A 153 -14.80 -0.75 24.44
C LEU A 153 -13.96 0.52 24.25
N ILE A 154 -12.99 0.44 23.34
CA ILE A 154 -12.11 1.55 22.95
C ILE A 154 -12.51 1.97 21.53
N GLY A 155 -12.74 3.26 21.36
CA GLY A 155 -12.97 3.89 20.07
C GLY A 155 -12.41 5.31 20.09
N GLY A 156 -12.75 6.12 19.10
CA GLY A 156 -12.27 7.49 19.04
C GLY A 156 -12.52 8.15 17.70
N ILE A 157 -11.86 9.28 17.50
CA ILE A 157 -11.80 9.91 16.18
C ILE A 157 -10.82 9.10 15.33
N PRO A 158 -11.24 8.57 14.17
CA PRO A 158 -10.35 7.82 13.29
C PRO A 158 -9.19 8.72 12.81
N PRO A 159 -7.94 8.37 13.11
CA PRO A 159 -6.80 9.14 12.63
C PRO A 159 -6.65 9.00 11.12
N LYS A 160 -6.04 10.03 10.53
CA LYS A 160 -5.44 9.96 9.21
C LYS A 160 -3.98 9.57 9.39
N VAL A 161 -3.60 8.44 8.83
CA VAL A 161 -2.26 7.88 8.93
C VAL A 161 -1.56 8.11 7.60
N ASP A 162 -0.39 8.70 7.67
CA ASP A 162 0.47 8.88 6.52
C ASP A 162 1.26 7.58 6.31
N ILE A 163 1.31 7.14 5.06
CA ILE A 163 2.03 5.94 4.65
C ILE A 163 3.28 6.38 3.91
N GLN A 164 4.43 5.99 4.44
CA GLN A 164 5.75 6.25 3.90
C GLN A 164 6.15 5.11 2.96
N GLY A 165 6.67 5.50 1.79
CA GLY A 165 7.22 4.58 0.81
C GLY A 165 8.66 4.21 1.16
N LYS A 166 9.04 2.94 0.95
CA LYS A 166 10.41 2.46 1.10
C LYS A 166 10.85 1.72 -0.15
N GLY A 167 12.04 2.04 -0.64
CA GLY A 167 12.65 1.36 -1.79
C GLY A 167 12.12 1.81 -3.16
N GLN A 168 12.53 1.09 -4.18
CA GLN A 168 12.18 1.35 -5.59
C GLN A 168 11.45 0.14 -6.19
N ILE A 169 10.45 0.43 -7.02
CA ILE A 169 9.81 -0.58 -7.88
C ILE A 169 10.51 -0.51 -9.23
N VAL A 170 11.16 -1.60 -9.63
CA VAL A 170 11.90 -1.71 -10.88
C VAL A 170 11.43 -2.96 -11.60
N ALA A 171 11.03 -2.80 -12.85
CA ALA A 171 10.65 -3.89 -13.75
C ALA A 171 11.84 -4.22 -14.66
N SER A 172 12.31 -5.46 -14.63
CA SER A 172 13.38 -5.94 -15.51
C SER A 172 12.77 -6.60 -16.74
N ALA A 173 12.60 -5.82 -17.80
CA ALA A 173 12.06 -6.32 -19.06
C ALA A 173 13.15 -7.03 -19.86
N HIS A 174 12.91 -8.27 -20.23
CA HIS A 174 13.74 -9.03 -21.15
C HIS A 174 12.97 -9.31 -22.44
N SER A 175 13.63 -9.18 -23.58
CA SER A 175 12.98 -9.29 -24.88
C SER A 175 13.89 -9.91 -25.93
N ILE A 176 13.37 -10.86 -26.69
CA ILE A 176 14.09 -11.51 -27.79
C ILE A 176 13.38 -11.19 -29.10
N ALA A 177 14.11 -10.60 -30.06
CA ALA A 177 13.55 -10.25 -31.35
C ALA A 177 13.29 -11.50 -32.21
N ASN A 178 12.12 -11.55 -32.84
CA ASN A 178 11.75 -12.59 -33.79
C ASN A 178 10.91 -12.01 -34.94
N SER A 179 11.10 -12.53 -36.14
CA SER A 179 10.40 -12.07 -37.34
C SER A 179 10.47 -13.09 -38.46
N THR A 180 9.41 -13.14 -39.25
CA THR A 180 9.35 -13.84 -40.54
C THR A 180 9.57 -12.91 -41.73
N ALA A 181 9.66 -11.60 -41.51
CA ALA A 181 9.88 -10.61 -42.56
C ALA A 181 11.35 -10.60 -43.03
N ALA A 182 11.57 -10.41 -44.33
CA ALA A 182 12.88 -10.62 -44.96
C ALA A 182 14.02 -9.76 -44.38
N LEU A 183 13.74 -8.51 -43.99
CA LEU A 183 14.76 -7.62 -43.43
C LEU A 183 14.90 -7.73 -41.91
N PRO A 184 13.82 -7.68 -41.10
CA PRO A 184 13.93 -7.87 -39.66
C PRO A 184 14.42 -9.26 -39.24
N SER A 185 14.19 -10.32 -40.04
CA SER A 185 14.70 -11.66 -39.71
C SER A 185 16.23 -11.73 -39.58
N ASN A 186 16.97 -10.78 -40.17
CA ASN A 186 18.42 -10.68 -40.05
C ASN A 186 18.87 -10.28 -38.62
N ILE A 187 17.97 -9.76 -37.79
CA ILE A 187 18.23 -9.42 -36.38
C ILE A 187 17.48 -10.35 -35.41
N ASN A 188 16.93 -11.49 -35.89
CA ASN A 188 16.32 -12.48 -35.01
C ASN A 188 17.33 -12.98 -33.96
N GLY A 189 16.86 -13.12 -32.73
CA GLY A 189 17.67 -13.45 -31.56
C GLY A 189 18.33 -12.24 -30.90
N LEU A 190 18.09 -11.01 -31.37
CA LEU A 190 18.55 -9.80 -30.67
C LEU A 190 17.91 -9.78 -29.27
N ASP A 191 18.76 -9.78 -28.26
CA ASP A 191 18.40 -9.88 -26.85
C ASP A 191 18.57 -8.53 -26.18
N ILE A 192 17.48 -7.97 -25.65
CA ILE A 192 17.49 -6.71 -24.90
C ILE A 192 17.00 -7.00 -23.48
N THR A 193 17.81 -6.63 -22.49
CA THR A 193 17.37 -6.53 -21.08
C THR A 193 17.41 -5.08 -20.65
N LYS A 194 16.32 -4.58 -20.08
CA LYS A 194 16.23 -3.21 -19.57
C LYS A 194 15.55 -3.17 -18.21
N ASP A 195 16.27 -2.64 -17.24
CA ASP A 195 15.69 -2.27 -15.96
C ASP A 195 14.97 -0.92 -16.10
N ILE A 196 13.67 -0.93 -15.84
CA ILE A 196 12.79 0.23 -15.93
C ILE A 196 12.35 0.59 -14.52
N LEU A 197 12.83 1.73 -14.02
CA LEU A 197 12.32 2.32 -12.79
C LEU A 197 10.85 2.71 -13.00
N ILE A 198 9.97 2.06 -12.24
CA ILE A 198 8.53 2.35 -12.27
C ILE A 198 8.21 3.50 -11.32
N THR A 199 8.65 3.38 -10.07
CA THR A 199 8.50 4.45 -9.07
C THR A 199 9.56 4.32 -7.98
N ASP A 200 10.03 5.45 -7.46
CA ASP A 200 10.89 5.51 -6.29
C ASP A 200 10.07 5.94 -5.07
N LEU A 201 9.53 4.96 -4.35
CA LEU A 201 8.70 5.17 -3.17
C LEU A 201 9.48 5.88 -2.06
N GLY A 202 10.79 5.61 -1.95
CA GLY A 202 11.66 6.25 -0.97
C GLY A 202 11.92 7.73 -1.26
N ALA A 203 12.00 8.11 -2.54
CA ALA A 203 12.19 9.50 -2.95
C ALA A 203 10.92 10.36 -2.78
N HIS A 204 9.73 9.76 -2.95
CA HIS A 204 8.45 10.45 -2.73
C HIS A 204 8.16 10.71 -1.24
N GLY A 205 8.68 9.86 -0.33
CA GLY A 205 8.41 9.96 1.10
C GLY A 205 6.99 9.51 1.42
N LYS A 206 6.06 10.45 1.65
CA LYS A 206 4.65 10.13 1.85
C LYS A 206 4.04 9.68 0.53
N VAL A 207 3.65 8.42 0.43
CA VAL A 207 3.08 7.82 -0.79
C VAL A 207 1.57 7.66 -0.72
N ALA A 208 0.99 7.65 0.48
CA ALA A 208 -0.46 7.66 0.66
C ALA A 208 -0.89 8.25 2.01
N GLU A 209 -2.18 8.59 2.13
CA GLU A 209 -2.88 8.89 3.38
C GLU A 209 -4.09 7.95 3.51
N VAL A 210 -4.26 7.31 4.67
CA VAL A 210 -5.36 6.38 4.95
C VAL A 210 -6.09 6.76 6.24
N THR A 211 -7.41 6.62 6.27
CA THR A 211 -8.19 6.76 7.51
C THR A 211 -8.37 5.41 8.18
N ALA A 212 -7.87 5.24 9.40
CA ALA A 212 -7.93 3.98 10.14
C ALA A 212 -9.05 3.97 11.19
N TRP A 213 -9.98 3.03 11.07
CA TRP A 213 -11.05 2.78 12.04
C TRP A 213 -10.73 1.52 12.84
N THR A 214 -10.29 1.68 14.09
CA THR A 214 -9.78 0.56 14.90
C THR A 214 -10.51 0.39 16.25
N PRO A 215 -11.81 0.06 16.28
CA PRO A 215 -12.48 -0.26 17.53
C PRO A 215 -11.87 -1.51 18.18
N ALA A 216 -11.65 -1.45 19.50
CA ALA A 216 -11.12 -2.58 20.27
C ALA A 216 -12.02 -2.90 21.47
N LEU A 217 -12.12 -4.19 21.78
CA LEU A 217 -12.83 -4.71 22.95
C LEU A 217 -11.84 -5.44 23.84
N THR A 218 -11.72 -5.02 25.10
CA THR A 218 -10.75 -5.57 26.05
C THR A 218 -11.42 -5.98 27.36
N ALA A 219 -10.93 -7.03 27.99
CA ALA A 219 -11.19 -7.33 29.39
C ALA A 219 -9.97 -6.93 30.21
N LYS A 220 -10.17 -6.22 31.31
CA LYS A 220 -9.11 -5.71 32.19
C LYS A 220 -9.28 -6.23 33.61
N TYR A 221 -8.17 -6.63 34.22
CA TYR A 221 -8.04 -6.87 35.64
C TYR A 221 -7.36 -5.68 36.32
N HIS A 222 -8.06 -5.06 37.26
CA HIS A 222 -7.63 -3.92 38.06
C HIS A 222 -7.16 -4.41 39.43
N PHE A 223 -5.94 -4.02 39.78
CA PHE A 223 -5.37 -4.27 41.10
C PHE A 223 -5.87 -3.24 42.12
N GLY A 224 -5.90 -3.64 43.39
CA GLY A 224 -6.46 -2.82 44.47
C GLY A 224 -7.99 -2.78 44.48
N GLN A 225 -8.54 -2.08 45.48
CA GLN A 225 -9.97 -1.94 45.69
C GLN A 225 -10.43 -0.50 45.44
N SER A 226 -11.57 -0.35 44.78
CA SER A 226 -12.16 0.97 44.54
C SER A 226 -12.53 1.66 45.85
N GLY A 227 -12.30 2.97 45.93
CA GLY A 227 -12.60 3.78 47.13
C GLY A 227 -11.60 3.59 48.28
N VAL A 228 -10.72 2.58 48.20
CA VAL A 228 -9.62 2.37 49.15
C VAL A 228 -8.30 2.76 48.52
N ASN A 229 -7.99 2.22 47.33
CA ASN A 229 -6.75 2.50 46.62
C ASN A 229 -7.00 3.56 45.55
N LYS A 230 -6.38 4.74 45.71
CA LYS A 230 -6.43 5.79 44.68
C LYS A 230 -5.68 5.39 43.41
N PHE A 231 -4.50 4.78 43.55
CA PHE A 231 -3.72 4.29 42.43
C PHE A 231 -4.01 2.81 42.18
N ARG A 232 -4.48 2.49 40.97
CA ARG A 232 -4.93 1.15 40.59
C ARG A 232 -4.33 0.74 39.26
N PRO A 233 -3.22 0.00 39.29
CA PRO A 233 -2.67 -0.65 38.10
C PRO A 233 -3.71 -1.60 37.48
N PHE A 234 -3.61 -1.82 36.18
CA PHE A 234 -4.38 -2.85 35.50
C PHE A 234 -3.58 -3.51 34.38
N VAL A 235 -4.00 -4.72 34.05
CA VAL A 235 -3.58 -5.45 32.85
C VAL A 235 -4.81 -5.97 32.15
N GLY A 236 -4.76 -6.12 30.83
CA GLY A 236 -5.89 -6.58 30.06
C GLY A 236 -5.49 -7.21 28.73
N GLY A 237 -6.45 -7.91 28.16
CA GLY A 237 -6.35 -8.55 26.86
C GLY A 237 -7.66 -8.43 26.10
N GLY A 238 -7.59 -8.49 24.77
CA GLY A 238 -8.76 -8.29 23.94
C GLY A 238 -8.53 -8.54 22.47
N ILE A 239 -9.41 -7.96 21.67
CA ILE A 239 -9.37 -8.01 20.21
C ILE A 239 -9.61 -6.61 19.63
N VAL A 240 -9.02 -6.36 18.48
CA VAL A 240 -9.23 -5.16 17.66
C VAL A 240 -9.68 -5.57 16.28
N TYR A 241 -10.56 -4.76 15.69
CA TYR A 241 -10.93 -4.83 14.29
C TYR A 241 -10.48 -3.53 13.62
N GLY A 242 -9.76 -3.62 12.52
CA GLY A 242 -9.27 -2.50 11.72
C GLY A 242 -9.96 -2.44 10.37
N HIS A 243 -10.55 -1.29 10.07
CA HIS A 243 -11.11 -0.99 8.75
C HIS A 243 -10.45 0.28 8.21
N PHE A 244 -9.92 0.20 6.99
CA PHE A 244 -9.10 1.24 6.38
C PHE A 244 -9.82 1.81 5.15
N ASN A 245 -10.00 3.14 5.10
CA ASN A 245 -10.71 3.78 4.00
C ASN A 245 -10.18 5.17 3.66
N LYS A 246 -10.75 5.76 2.61
CA LYS A 246 -10.38 7.08 2.07
C LYS A 246 -8.89 7.16 1.74
N LEU A 247 -8.41 6.15 1.04
CA LEU A 247 -7.03 6.12 0.56
C LEU A 247 -6.84 7.24 -0.45
N LYS A 248 -5.79 8.04 -0.24
CA LYS A 248 -5.34 9.06 -1.17
C LYS A 248 -3.89 8.78 -1.48
N LEU A 249 -3.60 8.42 -2.72
CA LEU A 249 -2.22 8.33 -3.20
C LEU A 249 -1.61 9.72 -3.33
N ASP A 250 -0.30 9.78 -3.16
CA ASP A 250 0.49 10.93 -3.59
C ASP A 250 0.44 11.07 -5.11
N SER A 251 0.40 12.32 -5.59
CA SER A 251 0.27 12.60 -7.02
C SER A 251 1.48 12.15 -7.85
N GLY A 252 2.68 12.12 -7.27
CA GLY A 252 3.87 11.63 -7.94
C GLY A 252 3.80 10.12 -8.15
N VAL A 253 3.44 9.37 -7.10
CA VAL A 253 3.26 7.91 -7.19
C VAL A 253 2.10 7.54 -8.11
N ASP A 254 0.98 8.26 -8.04
CA ASP A 254 -0.16 8.07 -8.95
C ASP A 254 0.25 8.24 -10.42
N GLN A 255 0.99 9.32 -10.73
CA GLN A 255 1.46 9.58 -12.09
C GLN A 255 2.47 8.53 -12.57
N ASP A 256 3.38 8.08 -11.72
CA ASP A 256 4.33 7.01 -12.02
C ASP A 256 3.59 5.71 -12.39
N LEU A 257 2.54 5.35 -11.64
CA LEU A 257 1.73 4.16 -11.89
C LEU A 257 0.85 4.29 -13.15
N VAL A 258 0.30 5.48 -13.42
CA VAL A 258 -0.40 5.78 -14.69
C VAL A 258 0.54 5.60 -15.88
N ASN A 259 1.75 6.15 -15.78
CA ASN A 259 2.81 6.00 -16.79
C ASN A 259 3.19 4.52 -17.00
N ALA A 260 3.28 3.74 -15.92
CA ALA A 260 3.48 2.30 -16.00
C ALA A 260 2.34 1.59 -16.74
N GLY A 261 1.09 1.99 -16.47
CA GLY A 261 -0.07 1.53 -17.21
C GLY A 261 0.05 1.79 -18.70
N HIS A 262 0.49 2.99 -19.10
CA HIS A 262 0.76 3.30 -20.51
C HIS A 262 1.85 2.41 -21.11
N MET A 263 2.94 2.14 -20.38
CA MET A 263 4.00 1.24 -20.85
C MET A 263 3.48 -0.19 -21.09
N VAL A 264 2.71 -0.74 -20.14
CA VAL A 264 2.08 -2.05 -20.29
C VAL A 264 1.13 -2.07 -21.49
N GLN A 265 0.29 -1.04 -21.63
CA GLN A 265 -0.61 -0.95 -22.78
C GLN A 265 0.16 -0.84 -24.11
N ASN A 266 1.27 -0.11 -24.17
CA ASN A 266 2.08 -0.02 -25.38
C ASN A 266 2.63 -1.39 -25.80
N VAL A 267 2.98 -2.28 -24.87
CA VAL A 267 3.30 -3.68 -25.19
C VAL A 267 2.11 -4.37 -25.84
N LEU A 268 0.92 -4.25 -25.23
CA LEU A 268 -0.32 -4.86 -25.71
C LEU A 268 -0.80 -4.31 -27.07
N ASP A 269 -0.48 -3.05 -27.37
CA ASP A 269 -0.79 -2.37 -28.64
C ASP A 269 0.16 -2.76 -29.78
N GLY A 270 1.15 -3.63 -29.52
CA GLY A 270 2.19 -3.96 -30.49
C GLY A 270 3.19 -2.82 -30.72
N GLN A 271 3.43 -2.03 -29.67
CA GLN A 271 4.41 -0.95 -29.61
C GLN A 271 5.45 -1.22 -28.52
N ALA A 272 5.97 -2.45 -28.43
CA ALA A 272 6.90 -2.85 -27.38
C ALA A 272 8.18 -1.97 -27.32
N GLY A 273 8.65 -1.45 -28.46
CA GLY A 273 9.78 -0.51 -28.49
C GLY A 273 9.45 0.88 -27.91
N VAL A 274 8.19 1.31 -27.94
CA VAL A 274 7.72 2.56 -27.31
C VAL A 274 7.56 2.35 -25.80
N ALA A 275 7.16 1.16 -25.36
CA ALA A 275 7.02 0.82 -23.95
C ALA A 275 8.34 0.99 -23.17
N LEU A 276 9.50 0.86 -23.83
CA LEU A 276 10.82 1.07 -23.20
C LEU A 276 11.13 2.55 -22.87
N GLN A 277 10.31 3.50 -23.33
CA GLN A 277 10.67 4.92 -23.37
C GLN A 277 9.84 5.81 -22.44
N ASN A 278 8.94 5.24 -21.63
CA ASN A 278 7.99 5.94 -20.76
C ASN A 278 7.47 7.26 -21.38
N THR A 279 6.72 7.13 -22.47
CA THR A 279 6.19 8.28 -23.22
C THR A 279 4.99 8.95 -22.54
N GLY A 280 4.43 8.34 -21.48
CA GLY A 280 3.23 8.82 -20.80
C GLY A 280 1.94 8.75 -21.65
N SER A 281 1.94 7.96 -22.73
CA SER A 281 0.76 7.83 -23.60
C SER A 281 0.68 6.45 -24.27
N SER A 282 -0.55 5.96 -24.49
CA SER A 282 -0.89 4.74 -25.22
C SER A 282 -2.34 4.83 -25.72
N SER A 283 -2.92 3.73 -26.23
CA SER A 283 -4.36 3.68 -26.52
C SER A 283 -5.28 3.66 -25.29
N ALA A 284 -4.73 3.38 -24.10
CA ALA A 284 -5.48 3.32 -22.84
C ALA A 284 -5.60 4.70 -22.19
N ASN A 285 -6.57 4.80 -21.28
CA ASN A 285 -6.68 5.85 -20.28
C ASN A 285 -6.52 5.22 -18.87
N PRO A 286 -5.27 4.96 -18.42
CA PRO A 286 -5.00 4.25 -17.17
C PRO A 286 -5.39 5.10 -15.96
N VAL A 287 -6.03 4.46 -14.99
CA VAL A 287 -6.27 5.04 -13.67
C VAL A 287 -5.89 4.08 -12.57
N VAL A 288 -5.42 4.63 -11.46
CA VAL A 288 -5.01 3.88 -10.29
C VAL A 288 -6.17 3.80 -9.31
N ASN A 289 -6.43 2.60 -8.83
CA ASN A 289 -7.31 2.34 -7.70
C ASN A 289 -6.52 1.64 -6.59
N VAL A 290 -6.79 1.99 -5.35
CA VAL A 290 -6.13 1.38 -4.18
C VAL A 290 -7.17 0.97 -3.18
N ASP A 291 -7.13 -0.32 -2.84
CA ASP A 291 -7.98 -0.94 -1.85
C ASP A 291 -7.12 -1.57 -0.77
N THR A 292 -7.69 -1.70 0.42
CA THR A 292 -7.04 -2.34 1.57
C THR A 292 -7.99 -3.29 2.24
N ASP A 293 -7.47 -4.47 2.59
CA ASP A 293 -8.22 -5.44 3.40
C ASP A 293 -8.40 -4.93 4.84
N ASP A 294 -9.44 -5.43 5.49
CA ASP A 294 -9.64 -5.27 6.92
C ASP A 294 -8.64 -6.14 7.71
N ALA A 295 -8.35 -5.73 8.95
CA ALA A 295 -7.43 -6.42 9.85
C ALA A 295 -8.09 -6.83 11.17
N PHE A 296 -7.62 -7.93 11.75
CA PHE A 296 -8.00 -8.34 13.10
C PHE A 296 -6.75 -8.74 13.87
N ALA A 297 -6.65 -8.34 15.13
CA ALA A 297 -5.52 -8.72 15.98
C ALA A 297 -5.95 -8.91 17.45
N PRO A 298 -5.22 -9.74 18.21
CA PRO A 298 -5.28 -9.68 19.66
C PRO A 298 -4.71 -8.35 20.17
N VAL A 299 -5.14 -7.96 21.37
CA VAL A 299 -4.71 -6.75 22.04
C VAL A 299 -4.19 -7.13 23.42
N VAL A 300 -3.06 -6.56 23.83
CA VAL A 300 -2.55 -6.63 25.20
C VAL A 300 -2.36 -5.22 25.73
N THR A 301 -2.86 -4.93 26.91
CA THR A 301 -2.80 -3.59 27.50
C THR A 301 -2.37 -3.64 28.95
N ALA A 302 -1.56 -2.67 29.37
CA ALA A 302 -1.16 -2.47 30.74
C ALA A 302 -1.18 -0.97 31.06
N GLY A 303 -1.59 -0.63 32.28
CA GLY A 303 -1.72 0.77 32.64
C GLY A 303 -2.10 0.95 34.09
N PHE A 304 -2.60 2.14 34.41
CA PHE A 304 -3.14 2.44 35.71
C PHE A 304 -4.28 3.46 35.60
N SER A 305 -5.08 3.49 36.66
CA SER A 305 -5.99 4.60 36.94
C SER A 305 -5.63 5.25 38.27
N TYR A 306 -5.85 6.55 38.38
CA TYR A 306 -5.70 7.31 39.60
C TYR A 306 -7.00 8.05 39.92
N ASP A 307 -7.64 7.67 41.02
CA ASP A 307 -8.88 8.28 41.49
C ASP A 307 -8.59 9.66 42.10
N VAL A 308 -9.08 10.70 41.43
CA VAL A 308 -9.00 12.10 41.89
C VAL A 308 -10.08 12.35 42.93
N THR A 309 -11.29 11.84 42.65
CA THR A 309 -12.45 11.79 43.55
C THR A 309 -13.14 10.44 43.41
N ASP A 310 -14.24 10.21 44.14
CA ASP A 310 -15.01 8.96 44.03
C ASP A 310 -15.61 8.73 42.63
N ARG A 311 -15.74 9.79 41.83
CA ARG A 311 -16.30 9.73 40.47
C ARG A 311 -15.30 10.08 39.38
N TRP A 312 -14.36 10.98 39.63
CA TRP A 312 -13.37 11.41 38.64
C TRP A 312 -12.07 10.66 38.80
N PHE A 313 -11.54 10.15 37.69
CA PHE A 313 -10.25 9.47 37.66
C PHE A 313 -9.43 9.91 36.45
N THR A 314 -8.13 9.74 36.54
CA THR A 314 -7.22 9.82 35.39
C THR A 314 -6.73 8.42 35.05
N THR A 315 -6.34 8.19 33.81
CA THR A 315 -5.79 6.90 33.40
C THR A 315 -4.69 7.07 32.38
N ALA A 316 -3.70 6.19 32.46
CA ALA A 316 -2.66 6.05 31.46
C ALA A 316 -2.46 4.57 31.14
N SER A 317 -2.18 4.26 29.88
CA SER A 317 -1.89 2.88 29.45
C SER A 317 -0.97 2.80 28.26
N VAL A 318 -0.31 1.66 28.14
CA VAL A 318 0.42 1.21 26.96
C VAL A 318 -0.28 -0.05 26.45
N THR A 319 -0.55 -0.08 25.15
CA THR A 319 -1.25 -1.16 24.47
C THR A 319 -0.44 -1.63 23.28
N TYR A 320 -0.33 -2.94 23.09
CA TYR A 320 0.36 -3.54 21.96
C TYR A 320 -0.62 -4.46 21.20
N MET A 321 -0.56 -4.41 19.88
CA MET A 321 -1.43 -5.19 18.97
C MET A 321 -0.56 -6.04 18.04
N PRO A 322 -0.11 -7.24 18.46
CA PRO A 322 0.76 -8.06 17.64
C PRO A 322 0.03 -8.66 16.44
N ASN A 323 0.75 -8.80 15.33
CA ASN A 323 0.27 -9.31 14.04
C ASN A 323 -0.91 -8.51 13.49
N PHE A 324 -0.97 -7.21 13.79
CA PHE A 324 -1.96 -6.33 13.20
C PHE A 324 -1.46 -5.88 11.84
N ASN A 325 -1.91 -6.55 10.80
CA ASN A 325 -1.49 -6.34 9.42
C ASN A 325 -2.67 -6.44 8.45
N ASN A 326 -2.50 -5.85 7.27
CA ASN A 326 -3.44 -5.95 6.15
C ASN A 326 -2.71 -6.02 4.81
N THR A 327 -3.46 -6.26 3.74
CA THR A 327 -2.94 -6.22 2.36
C THR A 327 -3.47 -4.97 1.68
N ALA A 328 -2.57 -4.17 1.11
CA ALA A 328 -2.91 -3.13 0.15
C ALA A 328 -2.85 -3.73 -1.26
N THR A 329 -3.93 -3.55 -2.01
CA THR A 329 -4.04 -3.94 -3.42
C THR A 329 -4.09 -2.67 -4.26
N ILE A 330 -3.18 -2.57 -5.22
CA ILE A 330 -3.09 -1.45 -6.16
C ILE A 330 -3.41 -2.01 -7.54
N THR A 331 -4.41 -1.42 -8.19
CA THR A 331 -4.85 -1.83 -9.51
C THR A 331 -4.76 -0.66 -10.47
N VAL A 332 -4.10 -0.85 -11.61
CA VAL A 332 -4.12 0.12 -12.72
C VAL A 332 -5.02 -0.44 -13.82
N THR A 333 -6.08 0.28 -14.14
CA THR A 333 -7.11 -0.15 -15.09
C THR A 333 -7.23 0.85 -16.22
N ASP A 334 -7.36 0.37 -17.46
CA ASP A 334 -7.76 1.21 -18.58
C ASP A 334 -9.24 1.58 -18.47
N GLN A 335 -9.57 2.86 -18.27
CA GLN A 335 -10.96 3.32 -18.21
C GLN A 335 -11.73 3.14 -19.51
N ASN A 336 -11.04 3.08 -20.67
CA ASN A 336 -11.72 2.94 -21.96
C ASN A 336 -12.31 1.52 -22.12
N THR A 337 -11.62 0.50 -21.62
CA THR A 337 -11.97 -0.92 -21.84
C THR A 337 -12.34 -1.67 -20.55
N GLY A 338 -12.00 -1.15 -19.38
CA GLY A 338 -12.11 -1.84 -18.09
C GLY A 338 -11.05 -2.93 -17.87
N LYS A 339 -10.04 -3.03 -18.76
CA LYS A 339 -8.97 -4.02 -18.64
C LYS A 339 -8.00 -3.63 -17.53
N GLU A 340 -7.74 -4.57 -16.62
CA GLU A 340 -6.66 -4.46 -15.65
C GLU A 340 -5.31 -4.57 -16.37
N LEU A 341 -4.46 -3.56 -16.21
CA LEU A 341 -3.12 -3.50 -16.79
C LEU A 341 -2.05 -3.92 -15.79
N ILE A 342 -2.20 -3.50 -14.53
CA ILE A 342 -1.27 -3.80 -13.44
C ILE A 342 -2.07 -4.16 -12.19
N HIS A 343 -1.63 -5.19 -11.49
CA HIS A 343 -2.17 -5.63 -10.21
C HIS A 343 -1.02 -5.86 -9.24
N ALA A 344 -0.92 -5.04 -8.21
CA ALA A 344 0.12 -5.14 -7.21
C ALA A 344 -0.47 -5.38 -5.83
N LYS A 345 0.20 -6.23 -5.04
CA LYS A 345 -0.15 -6.54 -3.65
C LYS A 345 1.04 -6.32 -2.74
N THR A 346 0.82 -5.60 -1.66
CA THR A 346 1.83 -5.38 -0.63
C THR A 346 1.23 -5.56 0.76
N LYS A 347 1.97 -6.23 1.64
CA LYS A 347 1.55 -6.44 3.02
C LYS A 347 1.98 -5.23 3.85
N VAL A 348 1.06 -4.62 4.57
CA VAL A 348 1.34 -3.53 5.49
C VAL A 348 1.27 -4.10 6.90
N ASP A 349 2.42 -4.19 7.55
CA ASP A 349 2.52 -4.56 8.96
C ASP A 349 2.43 -3.28 9.79
N LEU A 350 1.52 -3.25 10.77
CA LEU A 350 1.35 -2.09 11.65
C LEU A 350 1.94 -2.39 13.03
N ASP A 351 1.57 -3.53 13.62
CA ASP A 351 2.01 -3.97 14.95
C ASP A 351 2.15 -2.83 15.99
N PRO A 352 1.13 -1.98 16.18
CA PRO A 352 1.32 -0.71 16.85
C PRO A 352 1.53 -0.86 18.36
N LEU A 353 2.42 -0.02 18.87
CA LEU A 353 2.51 0.34 20.27
C LEU A 353 1.74 1.65 20.50
N ILE A 354 0.72 1.61 21.34
CA ILE A 354 -0.19 2.74 21.56
C ILE A 354 -0.06 3.20 23.00
N THR A 355 0.11 4.51 23.20
CA THR A 355 0.00 5.12 24.52
C THR A 355 -1.31 5.90 24.62
N TYR A 356 -1.95 5.84 25.78
CA TYR A 356 -3.17 6.56 26.09
C TYR A 356 -3.01 7.32 27.39
N VAL A 357 -3.45 8.58 27.43
CA VAL A 357 -3.58 9.37 28.66
C VAL A 357 -4.91 10.12 28.63
N GLY A 358 -5.75 9.93 29.64
CA GLY A 358 -7.09 10.50 29.65
C GLY A 358 -7.67 10.75 31.04
N VAL A 359 -8.80 11.44 31.04
CA VAL A 359 -9.63 11.71 32.21
C VAL A 359 -10.97 11.01 32.03
N GLY A 360 -11.49 10.43 33.10
CA GLY A 360 -12.74 9.69 33.07
C GLY A 360 -13.65 9.96 34.26
N TYR A 361 -14.90 9.56 34.09
CA TYR A 361 -15.98 9.68 35.05
C TYR A 361 -16.64 8.32 35.27
N ARG A 362 -16.91 7.96 36.52
CA ARG A 362 -17.71 6.80 36.94
C ARG A 362 -19.12 7.24 37.34
N PHE A 363 -20.10 6.51 36.81
CA PHE A 363 -21.52 6.69 37.10
C PHE A 363 -21.97 5.90 38.32
#